data_AF-A0A3A0G0P1-F1
#
_entry.id   AF-A0A3A0G0P1-F1
#
_cell.length_a   1.000
_cell.length_b   1.000
_cell.length_c   1.000
_cell.angle_alpha   90.00
_cell.angle_beta   90.00
_cell.angle_gamma   90.00
#
_symmetry.space_group_name_H-M   'P 1'
#
loop_
_entity.id
_entity.type
_entity.pdbx_description
1 polymer ?
#
loop_
_entity_poly.entity_id
_entity_poly.type
_entity_poly.pdbx_seq_one_letter_code
_entity_poly.pdbx_strand_id
1 'polypeptide(L)'
;MESVPELIEVGDECFLADGIYLGRSRLHRGFAECGPTRLSRNTFLGNHVVVPAGAALPPDILLGICTVADPGTIREGSSWFGLPAMELPRREVAASERELTHDPGIERWLTRVVFESARLVLPLAPLALLWAWFVAVPGWRAAQPAPVFFLATLPVSAAAAGGALLACALLTKWLVMGPIRESRHALWSCWCCRWDILYEVWAAYAVPVLLAFEGTPFVSWWLRAMGCRVGRGVVFGSSFLQVVDPEMLEIGDGATVSCHLQSHSFEDRVLKLAPVRIGAGADVGRGAVLLYGAEIGEGADVAHNSVVMKRELLLPGLRYAGCPTRPFGADAR
;
A
#
# COMPACT_ATOMS: atom_id res chain seq x y z
N MET A 1 -0.08 -0.35 -24.11
CA MET A 1 -1.12 0.67 -23.93
C MET A 1 -1.85 0.37 -22.64
N GLU A 2 -1.78 1.31 -21.71
CA GLU A 2 -2.77 1.43 -20.63
C GLU A 2 -4.16 1.63 -21.28
N SER A 3 -5.22 1.29 -20.55
CA SER A 3 -6.63 1.27 -21.00
C SER A 3 -7.03 2.35 -22.01
N VAL A 4 -7.95 2.04 -22.93
CA VAL A 4 -8.57 3.02 -23.85
C VAL A 4 -9.79 3.64 -23.16
N PRO A 5 -9.73 4.91 -22.68
CA PRO A 5 -10.79 5.49 -21.85
C PRO A 5 -12.15 5.55 -22.55
N GLU A 6 -12.18 5.74 -23.86
CA GLU A 6 -13.40 5.81 -24.68
C GLU A 6 -14.16 4.47 -24.71
N LEU A 7 -13.52 3.38 -24.29
CA LEU A 7 -14.10 2.04 -24.21
C LEU A 7 -14.46 1.65 -22.78
N ILE A 8 -14.38 2.56 -21.80
CA ILE A 8 -14.68 2.27 -20.40
C ILE A 8 -15.90 3.06 -19.96
N GLU A 9 -16.89 2.35 -19.43
CA GLU A 9 -18.10 2.93 -18.84
C GLU A 9 -18.16 2.51 -17.37
N VAL A 10 -18.17 3.49 -16.46
CA VAL A 10 -18.21 3.26 -15.01
C VAL A 10 -19.53 3.78 -14.47
N GLY A 11 -20.34 2.90 -13.88
CA GLY A 11 -21.62 3.24 -13.28
C GLY A 11 -21.50 3.97 -11.94
N ASP A 12 -22.64 4.41 -11.43
CA ASP A 12 -22.72 5.20 -10.20
C ASP A 12 -22.21 4.44 -8.98
N GLU A 13 -21.64 5.17 -8.01
CA GLU A 13 -21.19 4.65 -6.72
C GLU A 13 -20.14 3.51 -6.80
N CYS A 14 -19.43 3.40 -7.93
CA CYS A 14 -18.32 2.47 -8.05
C CYS A 14 -17.13 2.92 -7.18
N PHE A 15 -16.45 1.95 -6.56
CA PHE A 15 -15.20 2.16 -5.85
C PHE A 15 -14.07 1.43 -6.59
N LEU A 16 -13.04 2.16 -6.98
CA LEU A 16 -11.89 1.66 -7.70
C LEU A 16 -10.66 1.85 -6.82
N ALA A 17 -10.06 0.75 -6.37
CA ALA A 17 -8.86 0.77 -5.54
C ALA A 17 -7.57 0.87 -6.39
N ASP A 18 -6.42 0.83 -5.73
CA ASP A 18 -5.14 1.08 -6.38
C ASP A 18 -4.68 -0.07 -7.29
N GLY A 19 -4.05 0.30 -8.42
CA GLY A 19 -3.41 -0.65 -9.32
C GLY A 19 -4.37 -1.59 -10.05
N ILE A 20 -5.63 -1.21 -10.23
CA ILE A 20 -6.60 -1.96 -11.05
C ILE A 20 -6.22 -1.93 -12.54
N TYR A 21 -6.46 -3.04 -13.23
CA TYR A 21 -6.27 -3.16 -14.67
C TYR A 21 -7.63 -3.23 -15.36
N LEU A 22 -8.12 -2.09 -15.82
CA LEU A 22 -9.46 -1.96 -16.39
C LEU A 22 -9.40 -1.95 -17.92
N GLY A 23 -10.06 -2.91 -18.57
CA GLY A 23 -10.28 -2.91 -20.02
C GLY A 23 -9.00 -2.87 -20.86
N ARG A 24 -7.89 -3.43 -20.35
CA ARG A 24 -6.58 -3.35 -21.01
C ARG A 24 -6.60 -4.12 -22.34
N SER A 25 -6.17 -3.46 -23.42
CA SER A 25 -6.10 -4.07 -24.75
C SER A 25 -5.23 -5.33 -24.75
N ARG A 26 -5.75 -6.42 -25.29
CA ARG A 26 -5.00 -7.68 -25.41
C ARG A 26 -4.20 -7.64 -26.71
N LEU A 27 -2.88 -7.60 -26.59
CA LEU A 27 -1.99 -7.69 -27.74
C LEU A 27 -1.66 -9.15 -28.01
N HIS A 28 -2.04 -9.67 -29.17
CA HIS A 28 -1.70 -11.03 -29.57
C HIS A 28 -1.40 -11.08 -31.07
N ARG A 29 -0.23 -11.64 -31.43
CA ARG A 29 0.20 -11.83 -32.83
C ARG A 29 0.12 -10.56 -33.70
N GLY A 30 0.46 -9.41 -33.13
CA GLY A 30 0.42 -8.12 -33.84
C GLY A 30 -0.97 -7.48 -33.94
N PHE A 31 -2.02 -8.12 -33.43
CA PHE A 31 -3.36 -7.54 -33.31
C PHE A 31 -3.59 -7.02 -31.89
N ALA A 32 -4.28 -5.89 -31.78
CA ALA A 32 -4.78 -5.36 -30.52
C ALA A 32 -6.29 -5.62 -30.45
N GLU A 33 -6.71 -6.46 -29.51
CA GLU A 33 -8.12 -6.68 -29.19
C GLU A 33 -8.54 -5.66 -28.12
N CYS A 34 -9.54 -4.85 -28.48
CA CYS A 34 -10.15 -3.85 -27.62
C CYS A 34 -11.65 -4.10 -27.61
N GLY A 35 -12.32 -3.84 -26.49
CA GLY A 35 -13.76 -4.00 -26.37
C GLY A 35 -14.34 -3.08 -25.30
N PRO A 36 -15.61 -2.63 -25.47
CA PRO A 36 -16.28 -1.80 -24.49
C PRO A 36 -16.40 -2.56 -23.16
N THR A 37 -15.84 -2.00 -22.11
CA THR A 37 -15.81 -2.55 -20.75
C THR A 37 -16.76 -1.75 -19.88
N ARG A 38 -17.75 -2.41 -19.28
CA ARG A 38 -18.82 -1.75 -18.50
C ARG A 38 -18.80 -2.24 -17.06
N LEU A 39 -18.71 -1.30 -16.12
CA LEU A 39 -18.91 -1.54 -14.71
C LEU A 39 -20.29 -1.01 -14.32
N SER A 40 -21.16 -1.87 -13.80
CA SER A 40 -22.48 -1.44 -13.32
C SER A 40 -22.39 -0.73 -11.97
N ARG A 41 -23.48 -0.10 -11.53
CA ARG A 41 -23.55 0.64 -10.26
C ARG A 41 -23.12 -0.19 -9.04
N ASN A 42 -22.61 0.49 -8.02
CA ASN A 42 -22.21 -0.11 -6.73
C ASN A 42 -21.22 -1.28 -6.89
N THR A 43 -20.27 -1.16 -7.81
CA THR A 43 -19.18 -2.12 -8.02
C THR A 43 -17.96 -1.73 -7.19
N PHE A 44 -17.45 -2.64 -6.37
CA PHE A 44 -16.19 -2.48 -5.65
C PHE A 44 -15.09 -3.30 -6.31
N LEU A 45 -14.05 -2.63 -6.82
CA LEU A 45 -12.84 -3.28 -7.31
C LEU A 45 -11.70 -3.05 -6.32
N GLY A 46 -11.24 -4.12 -5.69
CA GLY A 46 -10.07 -4.11 -4.81
C GLY A 46 -8.75 -3.95 -5.56
N ASN A 47 -7.66 -3.85 -4.80
CA ASN A 47 -6.34 -3.61 -5.37
C ASN A 47 -5.96 -4.70 -6.40
N HIS A 48 -5.27 -4.32 -7.47
CA HIS A 48 -4.78 -5.28 -8.48
C HIS A 48 -5.84 -6.18 -9.13
N VAL A 49 -7.12 -5.81 -9.08
CA VAL A 49 -8.17 -6.50 -9.85
C VAL A 49 -7.92 -6.30 -11.34
N VAL A 50 -8.13 -7.37 -12.11
CA VAL A 50 -8.04 -7.34 -13.57
C VAL A 50 -9.43 -7.49 -14.15
N VAL A 51 -9.91 -6.46 -14.84
CA VAL A 51 -11.14 -6.49 -15.62
C VAL A 51 -10.77 -6.58 -17.10
N PRO A 52 -11.01 -7.73 -17.77
CA PRO A 52 -10.67 -7.92 -19.17
C PRO A 52 -11.36 -6.90 -20.10
N ALA A 53 -10.72 -6.57 -21.23
CA ALA A 53 -11.36 -5.78 -22.28
C ALA A 53 -12.63 -6.48 -22.79
N GLY A 54 -13.72 -5.73 -22.95
CA GLY A 54 -15.02 -6.27 -23.36
C GLY A 54 -15.85 -6.85 -22.23
N ALA A 55 -15.37 -6.82 -20.98
CA ALA A 55 -16.14 -7.32 -19.83
C ALA A 55 -17.30 -6.39 -19.49
N ALA A 56 -18.49 -6.97 -19.27
CA ALA A 56 -19.65 -6.27 -18.71
C ALA A 56 -19.97 -6.89 -17.34
N LEU A 57 -19.70 -6.15 -16.26
CA LEU A 57 -19.89 -6.62 -14.90
C LEU A 57 -21.25 -6.19 -14.34
N PRO A 58 -21.99 -7.08 -13.65
CA PRO A 58 -23.29 -6.78 -13.07
C PRO A 58 -23.18 -5.84 -11.85
N PRO A 59 -24.29 -5.23 -11.40
CA PRO A 59 -24.27 -4.31 -10.27
C PRO A 59 -24.08 -5.02 -8.93
N ASP A 60 -23.79 -4.23 -7.89
CA ASP A 60 -23.75 -4.69 -6.49
C ASP A 60 -22.70 -5.79 -6.22
N ILE A 61 -21.57 -5.76 -6.92
CA ILE A 61 -20.50 -6.76 -6.78
C ILE A 61 -19.27 -6.23 -6.04
N LEU A 62 -18.51 -7.16 -5.45
CA LEU A 62 -17.20 -6.89 -4.89
C LEU A 62 -16.18 -7.86 -5.49
N LEU A 63 -15.13 -7.34 -6.10
CA LEU A 63 -13.97 -8.11 -6.52
C LEU A 63 -12.81 -7.79 -5.58
N GLY A 64 -12.33 -8.79 -4.84
CA GLY A 64 -11.23 -8.69 -3.90
C GLY A 64 -9.88 -8.60 -4.59
N ILE A 65 -8.82 -8.37 -3.81
CA ILE A 65 -7.46 -8.21 -4.32
C ILE A 65 -7.01 -9.39 -5.20
N CYS A 66 -6.26 -9.08 -6.26
CA CYS A 66 -5.72 -10.07 -7.22
C CYS A 66 -6.80 -10.98 -7.87
N THR A 67 -8.03 -10.48 -8.03
CA THR A 67 -9.10 -11.21 -8.71
C THR A 67 -9.10 -10.87 -10.20
N VAL A 68 -9.19 -11.90 -11.06
CA VAL A 68 -9.48 -11.72 -12.48
C VAL A 68 -11.00 -11.80 -12.66
N ALA A 69 -11.60 -10.73 -13.16
CA ALA A 69 -13.04 -10.67 -13.38
C ALA A 69 -13.44 -11.60 -14.53
N ASP A 70 -14.39 -12.49 -14.24
CA ASP A 70 -15.02 -13.35 -15.24
C ASP A 70 -16.53 -13.00 -15.35
N PRO A 71 -16.93 -12.25 -16.39
CA PRO A 71 -18.34 -11.90 -16.62
C PRO A 71 -19.28 -13.10 -16.74
N GLY A 72 -18.77 -14.27 -17.13
CA GLY A 72 -19.58 -15.49 -17.24
C GLY A 72 -19.95 -16.11 -15.90
N THR A 73 -19.17 -15.79 -14.85
CA THR A 73 -19.27 -16.42 -13.53
C THR A 73 -19.80 -15.45 -12.46
N ILE A 74 -19.46 -14.16 -12.55
CA ILE A 74 -19.83 -13.14 -11.56
C ILE A 74 -21.33 -12.81 -11.65
N ARG A 75 -22.02 -12.84 -10.50
CA ARG A 75 -23.47 -12.57 -10.37
C ARG A 75 -23.75 -11.26 -9.65
N GLU A 76 -24.90 -10.65 -9.87
CA GLU A 76 -25.36 -9.48 -9.12
C GLU A 76 -25.40 -9.78 -7.61
N GLY A 77 -24.91 -8.85 -6.78
CA GLY A 77 -24.89 -9.01 -5.32
C GLY A 77 -23.81 -9.97 -4.78
N SER A 78 -22.92 -10.49 -5.63
CA SER A 78 -21.90 -11.48 -5.23
C SER A 78 -20.53 -10.86 -4.95
N SER A 79 -19.73 -11.53 -4.12
CA SER A 79 -18.38 -11.12 -3.75
C SER A 79 -17.39 -12.19 -4.18
N TRP A 80 -16.32 -11.83 -4.87
CA TRP A 80 -15.32 -12.76 -5.41
C TRP A 80 -13.92 -12.37 -4.97
N PHE A 81 -13.03 -13.36 -4.89
CA PHE A 81 -11.65 -13.14 -4.47
C PHE A 81 -10.68 -14.10 -5.17
N GLY A 82 -9.51 -13.60 -5.53
CA GLY A 82 -8.33 -14.40 -5.83
C GLY A 82 -8.31 -15.03 -7.23
N LEU A 83 -7.40 -15.99 -7.38
CA LEU A 83 -7.11 -16.73 -8.61
C LEU A 83 -6.83 -18.21 -8.28
N PRO A 84 -7.69 -19.15 -8.68
CA PRO A 84 -8.97 -18.95 -9.39
C PRO A 84 -9.98 -18.17 -8.53
N ALA A 85 -10.85 -17.40 -9.19
CA ALA A 85 -11.84 -16.59 -8.49
C ALA A 85 -12.78 -17.49 -7.67
N MET A 86 -12.84 -17.23 -6.37
CA MET A 86 -13.73 -17.92 -5.42
C MET A 86 -14.75 -16.94 -4.85
N GLU A 87 -16.00 -17.37 -4.73
CA GLU A 87 -17.05 -16.57 -4.11
C GLU A 87 -16.85 -16.52 -2.59
N LEU A 88 -16.85 -15.31 -2.02
CA LEU A 88 -16.76 -15.09 -0.59
C LEU A 88 -18.16 -15.11 0.04
N PRO A 89 -18.30 -15.67 1.25
CA PRO A 89 -19.55 -15.59 2.00
C PRO A 89 -19.93 -14.14 2.28
N ARG A 90 -21.25 -13.93 2.42
CA ARG A 90 -21.89 -12.62 2.47
C ARG A 90 -21.20 -11.66 3.46
N ARG A 91 -20.86 -10.48 2.95
CA ARG A 91 -20.20 -9.36 3.64
C ARG A 91 -20.74 -9.11 5.05
N GLU A 92 -19.86 -9.18 6.04
CA GLU A 92 -20.11 -8.58 7.35
C GLU A 92 -20.08 -7.05 7.21
N VAL A 93 -21.25 -6.42 7.14
CA VAL A 93 -21.35 -4.96 7.18
C VAL A 93 -20.93 -4.52 8.58
N ALA A 94 -19.80 -3.83 8.68
CA ALA A 94 -19.33 -3.31 9.96
C ALA A 94 -20.38 -2.31 10.49
N ALA A 95 -20.96 -2.60 11.65
CA ALA A 95 -21.89 -1.69 12.32
C ALA A 95 -21.11 -0.43 12.77
N SER A 96 -21.19 0.62 11.95
CA SER A 96 -20.71 1.97 12.26
C SER A 96 -21.85 2.94 12.00
N GLU A 97 -21.92 4.01 12.77
CA GLU A 97 -22.93 5.06 12.60
C GLU A 97 -22.87 5.64 11.19
N ARG A 98 -24.03 5.77 10.53
CA ARG A 98 -24.13 6.22 9.12
C ARG A 98 -23.57 7.63 8.94
N GLU A 99 -23.67 8.49 9.96
CA GLU A 99 -23.14 9.86 9.94
C GLU A 99 -21.60 9.92 9.90
N LEU A 100 -20.93 8.85 10.31
CA LEU A 100 -19.47 8.76 10.32
C LEU A 100 -18.89 8.12 9.05
N THR A 101 -19.76 7.60 8.19
CA THR A 101 -19.40 6.77 7.03
C THR A 101 -20.00 7.35 5.75
N HIS A 102 -21.33 7.43 5.67
CA HIS A 102 -22.09 7.73 4.46
C HIS A 102 -22.65 9.15 4.40
N ASP A 103 -23.09 9.73 5.52
CA ASP A 103 -23.79 11.02 5.54
C ASP A 103 -23.17 11.99 6.56
N PRO A 104 -21.98 12.56 6.28
CA PRO A 104 -21.29 13.40 7.23
C PRO A 104 -22.02 14.74 7.45
N GLY A 105 -22.15 15.14 8.72
CA GLY A 105 -22.53 16.51 9.05
C GLY A 105 -21.54 17.54 8.48
N ILE A 106 -22.01 18.77 8.26
CA ILE A 106 -21.24 19.82 7.56
C ILE A 106 -19.89 20.15 8.22
N GLU A 107 -19.79 20.03 9.55
CA GLU A 107 -18.52 20.25 10.28
C GLU A 107 -17.45 19.23 9.90
N ARG A 108 -17.83 17.96 9.79
CA ARG A 108 -16.93 16.86 9.38
C ARG A 108 -16.58 16.97 7.92
N TRP A 109 -17.55 17.37 7.11
CA TRP A 109 -17.32 17.66 5.70
C TRP A 109 -16.29 18.79 5.52
N LEU A 110 -16.47 19.92 6.19
CA LEU A 110 -15.53 21.04 6.17
C LEU A 110 -14.15 20.64 6.70
N THR A 111 -14.09 19.88 7.79
CA THR A 111 -12.83 19.35 8.33
C THR A 111 -12.11 18.53 7.26
N ARG A 112 -12.81 17.58 6.62
CA ARG A 112 -12.23 16.77 5.56
C ARG A 112 -11.74 17.65 4.40
N VAL A 113 -12.54 18.60 3.94
CA VAL A 113 -12.13 19.54 2.86
C VAL A 113 -10.85 20.27 3.23
N VAL A 114 -10.72 20.77 4.45
CA VAL A 114 -9.49 21.43 4.92
C VAL A 114 -8.29 20.47 4.89
N PHE A 115 -8.46 19.25 5.40
CA PHE A 115 -7.39 18.25 5.44
C PHE A 115 -6.99 17.76 4.03
N GLU A 116 -7.96 17.50 3.16
CA GLU A 116 -7.73 17.15 1.75
C GLU A 116 -7.04 18.32 1.01
N SER A 117 -7.46 19.56 1.25
CA SER A 117 -6.80 20.74 0.67
C SER A 117 -5.37 20.87 1.17
N ALA A 118 -5.11 20.56 2.44
CA ALA A 118 -3.76 20.58 2.99
C ALA A 118 -2.82 19.58 2.29
N ARG A 119 -3.35 18.47 1.75
CA ARG A 119 -2.54 17.50 0.99
C ARG A 119 -1.94 18.10 -0.27
N LEU A 120 -2.59 19.08 -0.89
CA LEU A 120 -2.04 19.81 -2.04
C LEU A 120 -0.77 20.58 -1.69
N VAL A 121 -0.62 20.95 -0.41
CA VAL A 121 0.50 21.74 0.10
C VAL A 121 1.65 20.86 0.57
N LEU A 122 1.40 19.63 1.02
CA LEU A 122 2.43 18.72 1.54
C LEU A 122 3.58 18.48 0.55
N PRO A 123 3.35 18.22 -0.75
CA PRO A 123 4.45 18.09 -1.72
C PRO A 123 5.26 19.35 -1.95
N LEU A 124 4.75 20.54 -1.59
CA LEU A 124 5.46 21.80 -1.85
C LEU A 124 6.72 21.94 -0.99
N ALA A 125 6.75 21.37 0.22
CA ALA A 125 7.94 21.44 1.08
C ALA A 125 9.15 20.66 0.51
N PRO A 126 9.04 19.38 0.12
CA PRO A 126 10.16 18.68 -0.51
C PRO A 126 10.55 19.32 -1.85
N LEU A 127 9.59 19.84 -2.63
CA LEU A 127 9.88 20.57 -3.86
C LEU A 127 10.66 21.87 -3.60
N ALA A 128 10.25 22.65 -2.60
CA ALA A 128 10.94 23.87 -2.21
C ALA A 128 12.35 23.58 -1.66
N LEU A 129 12.50 22.52 -0.87
CA LEU A 129 13.80 22.07 -0.37
C LEU A 129 14.72 21.66 -1.53
N LEU A 130 14.21 20.87 -2.48
CA LEU A 130 14.95 20.45 -3.66
C LEU A 130 15.35 21.65 -4.52
N TRP A 131 14.43 22.60 -4.73
CA TRP A 131 14.69 23.83 -5.47
C TRP A 131 15.77 24.69 -4.78
N ALA A 132 15.65 24.89 -3.47
CA ALA A 132 16.63 25.65 -2.70
C ALA A 132 18.02 24.99 -2.75
N TRP A 133 18.08 23.66 -2.62
CA TRP A 133 19.31 22.89 -2.77
C TRP A 133 19.91 23.06 -4.18
N PHE A 134 19.08 22.93 -5.22
CA PHE A 134 19.50 23.09 -6.61
C PHE A 134 20.07 24.50 -6.90
N VAL A 135 19.42 25.55 -6.39
CA VAL A 135 19.90 26.94 -6.53
C VAL A 135 21.20 27.19 -5.77
N ALA A 136 21.40 26.54 -4.61
CA ALA A 136 22.59 26.73 -3.78
C ALA A 136 23.83 25.99 -4.32
N VAL A 137 23.63 24.84 -4.99
CA VAL A 137 24.69 23.96 -5.49
C VAL A 137 25.76 24.68 -6.34
N PRO A 138 25.43 25.52 -7.34
CA PRO A 138 26.43 26.26 -8.12
C PRO A 138 27.29 27.20 -7.27
N GLY A 139 26.68 27.87 -6.28
CA GLY A 139 27.39 28.76 -5.36
C GLY A 139 28.40 28.00 -4.49
N TRP A 140 27.99 26.86 -3.92
CA TRP A 140 28.90 25.98 -3.17
C TRP A 140 30.03 25.43 -4.04
N ARG A 141 29.74 25.08 -5.30
CA ARG A 141 30.75 24.63 -6.26
C ARG A 141 31.76 25.73 -6.58
N ALA A 142 31.33 26.97 -6.73
CA ALA A 142 32.22 28.09 -7.03
C ALA A 142 33.12 28.47 -5.84
N ALA A 143 32.62 28.27 -4.61
CA ALA A 143 33.33 28.63 -3.39
C ALA A 143 34.47 27.66 -2.99
N GLN A 144 34.59 26.50 -3.64
CA GLN A 144 35.49 25.42 -3.20
C GLN A 144 36.17 24.70 -4.37
N PRO A 145 37.35 24.08 -4.15
CA PRO A 145 37.98 23.22 -5.14
C PRO A 145 37.08 22.04 -5.53
N ALA A 146 37.15 21.62 -6.80
CA ALA A 146 36.30 20.54 -7.31
C ALA A 146 36.34 19.24 -6.49
N PRO A 147 37.51 18.75 -6.01
CA PRO A 147 37.55 17.52 -5.22
C PRO A 147 36.76 17.64 -3.90
N VAL A 148 36.86 18.78 -3.20
CA VAL A 148 36.14 19.01 -1.94
C VAL A 148 34.64 19.04 -2.19
N PHE A 149 34.21 19.76 -3.23
CA PHE A 149 32.80 19.86 -3.58
C PHE A 149 32.19 18.48 -3.90
N PHE A 150 32.81 17.71 -4.81
CA PHE A 150 32.25 16.44 -5.27
C PHE A 150 32.33 15.33 -4.23
N LEU A 151 33.39 15.28 -3.41
CA LEU A 151 33.59 14.18 -2.45
C LEU A 151 32.99 14.47 -1.07
N ALA A 152 32.76 15.73 -0.71
CA ALA A 152 32.24 16.09 0.61
C ALA A 152 30.95 16.93 0.52
N THR A 153 31.00 18.14 -0.06
CA THR A 153 29.88 19.09 0.02
C THR A 153 28.61 18.56 -0.64
N LEU A 154 28.74 18.02 -1.85
CA LEU A 154 27.61 17.48 -2.60
C LEU A 154 26.95 16.29 -1.89
N PRO A 155 27.67 15.20 -1.52
CA PRO A 155 27.05 14.07 -0.83
C PRO A 155 26.52 14.43 0.55
N VAL A 156 27.23 15.26 1.32
CA VAL A 156 26.78 15.68 2.66
C VAL A 156 25.52 16.55 2.58
N SER A 157 25.46 17.50 1.65
CA SER A 157 24.26 18.34 1.48
C SER A 157 23.06 17.54 0.98
N ALA A 158 23.26 16.59 0.08
CA ALA A 158 22.20 15.69 -0.38
C ALA A 158 21.69 14.79 0.76
N ALA A 159 22.61 14.20 1.54
CA ALA A 159 22.26 13.41 2.72
C ALA A 159 21.54 14.26 3.79
N ALA A 160 21.95 15.52 3.98
CA ALA A 160 21.28 16.44 4.90
C ALA A 160 19.85 16.78 4.45
N ALA A 161 19.63 17.00 3.15
CA ALA A 161 18.29 17.22 2.60
C ALA A 161 17.39 15.99 2.79
N GLY A 162 17.89 14.78 2.47
CA GLY A 162 17.15 13.53 2.71
C GLY A 162 16.88 13.30 4.19
N GLY A 163 17.86 13.54 5.06
CA GLY A 163 17.73 13.46 6.51
C GLY A 163 16.69 14.43 7.06
N ALA A 164 16.60 15.64 6.53
CA ALA A 164 15.56 16.61 6.90
C ALA A 164 14.15 16.12 6.54
N LEU A 165 13.97 15.51 5.37
CA LEU A 165 12.68 14.90 4.97
C LEU A 165 12.29 13.74 5.89
N LEU A 166 13.23 12.85 6.21
CA LEU A 166 12.99 11.74 7.14
C LEU A 166 12.68 12.25 8.56
N ALA A 167 13.35 13.30 9.01
CA ALA A 167 13.07 13.93 10.30
C ALA A 167 11.66 14.56 10.31
N CYS A 168 11.24 15.23 9.24
CA CYS A 168 9.87 15.73 9.11
C CYS A 168 8.84 14.60 9.18
N ALA A 169 9.07 13.48 8.48
CA ALA A 169 8.17 12.32 8.56
C ALA A 169 8.09 11.73 9.97
N LEU A 170 9.24 11.59 10.64
CA LEU A 170 9.32 11.12 12.03
C LEU A 170 8.59 12.06 13.00
N LEU A 171 8.78 13.38 12.86
CA LEU A 171 8.08 14.38 13.67
C LEU A 171 6.58 14.35 13.43
N THR A 172 6.14 14.26 12.17
CA THR A 172 4.71 14.11 11.83
C THR A 172 4.13 12.87 12.50
N LYS A 173 4.82 11.72 12.45
CA LYS A 173 4.37 10.50 13.12
C LYS A 173 4.13 10.71 14.61
N TRP A 174 5.09 11.29 15.33
CA TRP A 174 4.99 11.39 16.78
C TRP A 174 4.14 12.56 17.27
N LEU A 175 4.14 13.70 16.56
CA LEU A 175 3.39 14.90 16.93
C LEU A 175 1.94 14.86 16.45
N VAL A 176 1.69 14.41 15.22
CA VAL A 176 0.35 14.40 14.63
C VAL A 176 -0.36 13.10 14.92
N MET A 177 0.29 11.94 14.85
CA MET A 177 -0.40 10.65 15.02
C MET A 177 -0.27 10.10 16.44
N GLY A 178 0.95 10.08 16.99
CA GLY A 178 1.26 9.41 18.24
C GLY A 178 1.28 7.88 18.07
N PRO A 179 1.21 7.11 19.18
CA PRO A 179 1.28 5.65 19.14
C PRO A 179 0.03 5.04 18.47
N ILE A 180 0.24 4.14 17.52
CA ILE A 180 -0.83 3.42 16.80
C ILE A 180 -1.08 2.05 17.47
N ARG A 181 -2.35 1.67 17.63
CA ARG A 181 -2.80 0.39 18.18
C ARG A 181 -3.82 -0.25 17.26
N GLU A 182 -4.10 -1.54 17.44
CA GLU A 182 -5.22 -2.22 16.76
C GLU A 182 -6.53 -1.48 17.04
N SER A 183 -7.18 -1.01 15.98
CA SER A 183 -8.35 -0.14 16.11
C SER A 183 -9.19 -0.11 14.83
N ARG A 184 -10.37 0.51 14.93
CA ARG A 184 -11.31 0.74 13.82
C ARG A 184 -11.75 2.20 13.86
N HIS A 185 -11.58 2.91 12.75
CA HIS A 185 -11.90 4.33 12.64
C HIS A 185 -12.73 4.59 11.39
N ALA A 186 -13.86 5.27 11.54
CA ALA A 186 -14.67 5.65 10.39
C ALA A 186 -13.98 6.74 9.55
N LEU A 187 -14.27 6.78 8.25
CA LEU A 187 -13.64 7.67 7.25
C LEU A 187 -13.70 9.15 7.66
N TRP A 188 -14.83 9.61 8.20
CA TRP A 188 -15.05 11.00 8.59
C TRP A 188 -14.64 11.30 10.04
N SER A 189 -13.80 10.44 10.64
CA SER A 189 -13.20 10.68 11.94
C SER A 189 -11.94 11.55 11.82
N CYS A 190 -11.71 12.42 12.79
CA CYS A 190 -10.47 13.21 12.87
C CYS A 190 -9.21 12.32 12.94
N TRP A 191 -9.34 11.13 13.54
CA TRP A 191 -8.27 10.14 13.54
C TRP A 191 -7.89 9.71 12.12
N CYS A 192 -8.88 9.40 11.28
CA CYS A 192 -8.65 9.03 9.88
C CYS A 192 -7.99 10.18 9.10
N CYS A 193 -8.41 11.43 9.32
CA CYS A 193 -7.79 12.59 8.68
C CYS A 193 -6.30 12.78 9.10
N ARG A 194 -5.98 12.57 10.38
CA ARG A 194 -4.59 12.61 10.89
C ARG A 194 -3.74 11.48 10.31
N TRP A 195 -4.31 10.28 10.22
CA TRP A 195 -3.67 9.12 9.61
C TRP A 195 -3.40 9.36 8.12
N ASP A 196 -4.35 9.94 7.39
CA ASP A 196 -4.15 10.28 5.97
C ASP A 196 -3.01 11.30 5.76
N ILE A 197 -2.86 12.30 6.64
CA ILE A 197 -1.68 13.22 6.57
C ILE A 197 -0.38 12.43 6.70
N LEU A 198 -0.32 11.52 7.67
CA LEU A 198 0.86 10.68 7.85
C LEU A 198 1.12 9.81 6.61
N TYR A 199 0.07 9.25 6.00
CA TYR A 199 0.15 8.46 4.77
C TYR A 199 0.83 9.25 3.65
N GLU A 200 0.36 10.48 3.41
CA GLU A 200 0.89 11.36 2.35
C GLU A 200 2.31 11.85 2.66
N VAL A 201 2.58 12.27 3.90
CA VAL A 201 3.93 12.68 4.31
C VAL A 201 4.90 11.52 4.16
N TRP A 202 4.52 10.31 4.55
CA TRP A 202 5.34 9.12 4.37
C TRP A 202 5.64 8.87 2.89
N ALA A 203 4.60 8.87 2.05
CA ALA A 203 4.73 8.64 0.61
C ALA A 203 5.60 9.70 -0.08
N ALA A 204 5.45 10.98 0.26
CA ALA A 204 6.15 12.07 -0.41
C ALA A 204 7.54 12.40 0.18
N TYR A 205 7.77 12.13 1.48
CA TYR A 205 9.01 12.54 2.17
C TYR A 205 9.90 11.35 2.49
N ALA A 206 9.33 10.26 3.00
CA ALA A 206 10.12 9.12 3.48
C ALA A 206 10.48 8.16 2.34
N VAL A 207 9.49 7.69 1.57
CA VAL A 207 9.71 6.68 0.53
C VAL A 207 10.79 7.08 -0.49
N PRO A 208 10.80 8.29 -1.08
CA PRO A 208 11.80 8.66 -2.08
C PRO A 208 13.24 8.61 -1.53
N VAL A 209 13.42 8.95 -0.26
CA VAL A 209 14.73 8.90 0.41
C VAL A 209 15.10 7.46 0.75
N LEU A 210 14.17 6.68 1.31
CA LEU A 210 14.41 5.31 1.75
C LEU A 210 14.69 4.35 0.59
N LEU A 211 14.20 4.64 -0.62
CA LEU A 211 14.52 3.87 -1.83
C LEU A 211 16.03 3.79 -2.08
N ALA A 212 16.79 4.85 -1.77
CA ALA A 212 18.25 4.85 -1.89
C ALA A 212 18.96 3.96 -0.84
N PHE A 213 18.23 3.54 0.19
CA PHE A 213 18.72 2.72 1.30
C PHE A 213 18.10 1.32 1.32
N GLU A 214 17.37 0.92 0.29
CA GLU A 214 16.80 -0.42 0.15
C GLU A 214 17.89 -1.50 0.28
N GLY A 215 17.58 -2.61 0.95
CA GLY A 215 18.56 -3.67 1.23
C GLY A 215 19.62 -3.32 2.28
N THR A 216 19.59 -2.11 2.87
CA THR A 216 20.55 -1.71 3.92
C THR A 216 19.94 -1.74 5.33
N PRO A 217 20.77 -1.84 6.39
CA PRO A 217 20.30 -1.73 7.77
C PRO A 217 19.65 -0.40 8.12
N PHE A 218 19.86 0.66 7.32
CA PHE A 218 19.30 1.99 7.58
C PHE A 218 17.77 1.98 7.60
N VAL A 219 17.13 1.22 6.70
CA VAL A 219 15.67 1.06 6.68
C VAL A 219 15.19 0.42 7.98
N SER A 220 15.89 -0.60 8.48
CA SER A 220 15.58 -1.23 9.77
C SER A 220 15.67 -0.23 10.93
N TRP A 221 16.70 0.61 10.97
CA TRP A 221 16.84 1.63 12.02
C TRP A 221 15.75 2.67 11.97
N TRP A 222 15.43 3.15 10.77
CA TRP A 222 14.39 4.15 10.59
C TRP A 222 12.99 3.59 10.93
N LEU A 223 12.65 2.37 10.50
CA LEU A 223 11.39 1.71 10.86
C LEU A 223 11.26 1.51 12.38
N ARG A 224 12.34 1.14 13.07
CA ARG A 224 12.36 1.07 14.55
C ARG A 224 12.09 2.43 15.18
N ALA A 225 12.68 3.51 14.66
CA ALA A 225 12.43 4.87 15.14
C ALA A 225 10.96 5.31 14.92
N MET A 226 10.31 4.81 13.87
CA MET A 226 8.89 5.02 13.61
C MET A 226 7.96 4.17 14.50
N GLY A 227 8.50 3.18 15.23
CA GLY A 227 7.78 2.34 16.19
C GLY A 227 7.65 0.86 15.81
N CYS A 228 8.19 0.45 14.67
CA CYS A 228 8.15 -0.95 14.23
C CYS A 228 9.08 -1.85 15.05
N ARG A 229 8.63 -3.09 15.29
CA ARG A 229 9.44 -4.13 15.94
C ARG A 229 10.18 -4.94 14.89
N VAL A 230 11.35 -4.47 14.48
CA VAL A 230 12.20 -5.16 13.50
C VAL A 230 13.27 -5.98 14.22
N GLY A 231 13.58 -7.18 13.74
CA GLY A 231 14.67 -8.05 14.20
C GLY A 231 16.04 -7.64 13.66
N ARG A 232 17.08 -8.39 14.04
CA ARG A 232 18.46 -8.24 13.53
C ARG A 232 18.60 -8.93 12.19
N GLY A 233 19.35 -8.33 11.27
CA GLY A 233 19.63 -8.92 9.96
C GLY A 233 18.41 -9.03 9.03
N VAL A 234 17.36 -8.24 9.28
CA VAL A 234 16.19 -8.17 8.40
C VAL A 234 16.56 -7.43 7.11
N VAL A 235 16.16 -8.00 5.98
CA VAL A 235 16.37 -7.41 4.65
C VAL A 235 15.03 -6.99 4.07
N PHE A 236 14.91 -5.71 3.74
CA PHE A 236 13.76 -5.16 3.05
C PHE A 236 14.08 -5.01 1.57
N GLY A 237 13.29 -5.67 0.73
CA GLY A 237 13.35 -5.53 -0.71
C GLY A 237 12.33 -4.53 -1.26
N SER A 238 12.29 -4.47 -2.58
CA SER A 238 11.53 -3.46 -3.31
C SER A 238 10.05 -3.53 -2.97
N SER A 239 9.40 -2.36 -2.92
CA SER A 239 7.96 -2.21 -2.69
C SER A 239 7.48 -2.35 -1.23
N PHE A 240 8.37 -2.63 -0.27
CA PHE A 240 8.00 -2.70 1.14
C PHE A 240 7.84 -1.35 1.84
N LEU A 241 8.46 -0.29 1.32
CA LEU A 241 8.73 0.93 2.08
C LEU A 241 7.50 1.77 2.47
N GLN A 242 6.30 1.47 1.98
CA GLN A 242 5.07 2.17 2.35
C GLN A 242 4.43 1.54 3.60
N VAL A 243 4.98 1.83 4.79
CA VAL A 243 4.53 1.27 6.09
C VAL A 243 3.95 2.38 6.97
N VAL A 244 2.71 2.79 6.71
CA VAL A 244 2.09 3.95 7.39
C VAL A 244 1.67 3.65 8.84
N ASP A 245 1.62 2.37 9.21
CA ASP A 245 1.26 1.88 10.55
C ASP A 245 2.40 1.03 11.15
N PRO A 246 3.57 1.64 11.43
CA PRO A 246 4.77 0.92 11.80
C PRO A 246 4.61 0.09 13.09
N GLU A 247 3.83 0.54 14.07
CA GLU A 247 3.58 -0.24 15.29
C GLU A 247 2.71 -1.49 15.08
N MET A 248 2.02 -1.60 13.94
CA MET A 248 1.29 -2.81 13.57
C MET A 248 2.21 -3.88 12.99
N LEU A 249 3.50 -3.62 12.85
CA LEU A 249 4.41 -4.54 12.18
C LEU A 249 5.46 -5.08 13.16
N GLU A 250 5.54 -6.41 13.22
CA GLU A 250 6.56 -7.15 13.96
C GLU A 250 7.26 -8.13 13.02
N ILE A 251 8.59 -8.04 12.94
CA ILE A 251 9.43 -8.81 12.03
C ILE A 251 10.57 -9.44 12.82
N GLY A 252 10.69 -10.76 12.77
CA GLY A 252 11.72 -11.53 13.45
C GLY A 252 13.10 -11.41 12.81
N ASP A 253 14.11 -11.92 13.52
CA ASP A 253 15.51 -11.88 13.09
C ASP A 253 15.72 -12.64 11.77
N GLY A 254 16.54 -12.09 10.87
CA GLY A 254 16.93 -12.74 9.61
C GLY A 254 15.83 -12.89 8.57
N ALA A 255 14.66 -12.26 8.75
CA ALA A 255 13.59 -12.31 7.77
C ALA A 255 13.91 -11.48 6.52
N THR A 256 13.44 -11.94 5.36
CA THR A 256 13.54 -11.21 4.09
C THR A 256 12.13 -10.82 3.64
N VAL A 257 11.88 -9.54 3.42
CA VAL A 257 10.53 -9.02 3.18
C VAL A 257 10.53 -8.10 1.95
N SER A 258 9.88 -8.55 0.88
CA SER A 258 9.73 -7.79 -0.39
C SER A 258 8.26 -7.59 -0.81
N CYS A 259 7.34 -7.76 0.13
CA CYS A 259 5.90 -7.74 -0.12
C CYS A 259 5.27 -6.34 -0.05
N HIS A 260 4.05 -6.23 -0.58
CA HIS A 260 3.14 -5.14 -0.26
C HIS A 260 2.47 -5.44 1.09
N LEU A 261 2.80 -4.63 2.10
CA LEU A 261 2.16 -4.72 3.41
C LEU A 261 0.85 -3.93 3.39
N GLN A 262 -0.25 -4.59 3.71
CA GLN A 262 -1.57 -3.97 3.87
C GLN A 262 -2.08 -4.20 5.30
N SER A 263 -1.36 -3.64 6.28
CA SER A 263 -1.69 -3.69 7.72
C SER A 263 -2.96 -2.92 8.11
N HIS A 264 -3.55 -2.22 7.14
CA HIS A 264 -4.84 -1.56 7.27
C HIS A 264 -5.68 -1.77 6.00
N SER A 265 -7.01 -1.71 6.14
CA SER A 265 -7.93 -1.75 5.00
C SER A 265 -9.16 -0.89 5.26
N PHE A 266 -9.63 -0.20 4.21
CA PHE A 266 -10.93 0.45 4.22
C PHE A 266 -12.00 -0.55 3.80
N GLU A 267 -12.74 -1.03 4.79
CA GLU A 267 -13.91 -1.88 4.58
C GLU A 267 -15.14 -1.07 5.00
N ASP A 268 -16.08 -0.85 4.08
CA ASP A 268 -17.31 -0.08 4.33
C ASP A 268 -17.05 1.32 4.90
N ARG A 269 -16.04 2.02 4.37
CA ARG A 269 -15.61 3.36 4.83
C ARG A 269 -15.17 3.36 6.30
N VAL A 270 -14.79 2.21 6.84
CA VAL A 270 -14.14 2.07 8.14
C VAL A 270 -12.73 1.56 7.91
N LEU A 271 -11.75 2.35 8.33
CA LEU A 271 -10.35 1.98 8.37
C LEU A 271 -10.13 0.99 9.53
N LYS A 272 -9.80 -0.25 9.20
CA LYS A 272 -9.49 -1.32 10.14
C LYS A 272 -7.99 -1.55 10.13
N LEU A 273 -7.37 -1.54 11.30
CA LEU A 273 -5.94 -1.85 11.46
C LEU A 273 -5.80 -3.09 12.33
N ALA A 274 -4.85 -3.96 12.01
CA ALA A 274 -4.46 -5.06 12.88
C ALA A 274 -2.99 -5.43 12.70
N PRO A 275 -2.34 -6.00 13.74
CA PRO A 275 -0.93 -6.35 13.68
C PRO A 275 -0.64 -7.40 12.61
N VAL A 276 0.46 -7.24 11.87
CA VAL A 276 1.03 -8.23 10.97
C VAL A 276 2.36 -8.70 11.55
N ARG A 277 2.53 -10.01 11.66
CA ARG A 277 3.72 -10.63 12.26
C ARG A 277 4.46 -11.47 11.23
N ILE A 278 5.75 -11.26 11.10
CA ILE A 278 6.64 -12.04 10.24
C ILE A 278 7.67 -12.72 11.14
N GLY A 279 7.67 -14.05 11.18
CA GLY A 279 8.56 -14.85 12.01
C GLY A 279 10.03 -14.72 11.66
N ALA A 280 10.91 -15.15 12.55
CA ALA A 280 12.35 -15.16 12.30
C ALA A 280 12.69 -16.06 11.09
N GLY A 281 13.64 -15.63 10.27
CA GLY A 281 14.07 -16.35 9.07
C GLY A 281 12.99 -16.56 8.00
N ALA A 282 11.80 -15.95 8.13
CA ALA A 282 10.76 -16.06 7.12
C ALA A 282 11.12 -15.27 5.86
N ASP A 283 10.74 -15.80 4.70
CA ASP A 283 10.90 -15.15 3.40
C ASP A 283 9.51 -14.79 2.85
N VAL A 284 9.30 -13.51 2.53
CA VAL A 284 8.07 -13.04 1.89
C VAL A 284 8.42 -12.43 0.55
N GLY A 285 8.09 -13.18 -0.50
CA GLY A 285 8.47 -12.90 -1.87
C GLY A 285 7.90 -11.60 -2.43
N ARG A 286 8.54 -11.10 -3.49
CA ARG A 286 8.16 -9.86 -4.15
C ARG A 286 6.75 -9.92 -4.73
N GLY A 287 6.01 -8.82 -4.58
CA GLY A 287 4.64 -8.69 -5.07
C GLY A 287 3.60 -9.48 -4.27
N ALA A 288 4.02 -10.26 -3.26
CA ALA A 288 3.07 -10.84 -2.32
C ALA A 288 2.35 -9.72 -1.56
N VAL A 289 1.11 -9.97 -1.14
CA VAL A 289 0.32 -9.02 -0.33
C VAL A 289 -0.02 -9.66 1.00
N LEU A 290 0.35 -8.99 2.09
CA LEU A 290 0.01 -9.41 3.44
C LEU A 290 -1.13 -8.53 3.96
N LEU A 291 -2.32 -9.10 4.11
CA LEU A 291 -3.46 -8.39 4.69
C LEU A 291 -3.33 -8.25 6.21
N TYR A 292 -4.01 -7.25 6.76
CA TYR A 292 -4.02 -6.95 8.19
C TYR A 292 -4.35 -8.18 9.05
N GLY A 293 -3.62 -8.36 10.14
CA GLY A 293 -3.78 -9.53 11.02
C GLY A 293 -3.02 -10.77 10.59
N ALA A 294 -2.35 -10.79 9.43
CA ALA A 294 -1.61 -11.98 8.97
C ALA A 294 -0.43 -12.31 9.88
N GLU A 295 -0.20 -13.60 10.10
CA GLU A 295 0.92 -14.13 10.87
C GLU A 295 1.71 -15.13 10.03
N ILE A 296 2.98 -14.83 9.75
CA ILE A 296 3.90 -15.68 8.99
C ILE A 296 4.80 -16.41 9.99
N GLY A 297 4.71 -17.73 10.01
CA GLY A 297 5.51 -18.57 10.91
C GLY A 297 7.01 -18.45 10.69
N GLU A 298 7.79 -18.83 11.69
CA GLU A 298 9.25 -18.87 11.63
C GLU A 298 9.74 -19.74 10.47
N GLY A 299 10.67 -19.22 9.66
CA GLY A 299 11.23 -19.93 8.50
C GLY A 299 10.22 -20.30 7.41
N ALA A 300 9.00 -19.75 7.45
CA ALA A 300 8.03 -19.93 6.38
C ALA A 300 8.42 -19.11 5.14
N ASP A 301 8.06 -19.61 3.96
CA ASP A 301 8.40 -19.03 2.66
C ASP A 301 7.12 -18.77 1.87
N VAL A 302 6.83 -17.50 1.63
CA VAL A 302 5.66 -17.03 0.88
C VAL A 302 6.10 -16.67 -0.52
N ALA A 303 5.62 -17.44 -1.50
CA ALA A 303 5.96 -17.25 -2.89
C ALA A 303 5.52 -15.86 -3.40
N HIS A 304 6.25 -15.40 -4.41
CA HIS A 304 5.99 -14.18 -5.16
C HIS A 304 4.53 -14.08 -5.61
N ASN A 305 3.98 -12.86 -5.58
CA ASN A 305 2.60 -12.55 -6.00
C ASN A 305 1.50 -13.37 -5.30
N SER A 306 1.76 -13.88 -4.09
CA SER A 306 0.74 -14.58 -3.29
C SER A 306 -0.02 -13.60 -2.40
N VAL A 307 -1.26 -13.94 -2.01
CA VAL A 307 -2.05 -13.12 -1.08
C VAL A 307 -2.32 -13.91 0.19
N VAL A 308 -1.78 -13.43 1.31
CA VAL A 308 -2.05 -13.94 2.65
C VAL A 308 -3.27 -13.23 3.21
N MET A 309 -4.28 -14.00 3.59
CA MET A 309 -5.57 -13.50 4.02
C MET A 309 -5.51 -12.81 5.37
N LYS A 310 -6.51 -11.96 5.64
CA LYS A 310 -6.66 -11.31 6.93
C LYS A 310 -6.75 -12.35 8.04
N ARG A 311 -5.97 -12.17 9.12
CA ARG A 311 -5.92 -13.09 10.27
C ARG A 311 -5.58 -14.54 9.89
N GLU A 312 -4.90 -14.76 8.77
CA GLU A 312 -4.38 -16.07 8.41
C GLU A 312 -3.05 -16.33 9.12
N LEU A 313 -2.91 -17.54 9.68
CA LEU A 313 -1.65 -18.03 10.25
C LEU A 313 -1.02 -19.01 9.25
N LEU A 314 0.16 -18.66 8.77
CA LEU A 314 1.03 -19.56 8.03
C LEU A 314 1.94 -20.29 9.02
N LEU A 315 1.95 -21.62 8.96
CA LEU A 315 2.71 -22.44 9.89
C LEU A 315 4.22 -22.33 9.62
N PRO A 316 5.06 -22.46 10.68
CA PRO A 316 6.51 -22.40 10.56
C PRO A 316 7.09 -23.43 9.58
N GLY A 317 8.14 -23.03 8.85
CA GLY A 317 8.95 -23.91 8.01
C GLY A 317 8.27 -24.46 6.74
N LEU A 318 7.04 -24.03 6.44
CA LEU A 318 6.29 -24.43 5.25
C LEU A 318 6.39 -23.37 4.14
N ARG A 319 6.11 -23.81 2.91
CA ARG A 319 6.02 -22.94 1.74
C ARG A 319 4.58 -22.70 1.34
N TYR A 320 4.26 -21.45 1.00
CA TYR A 320 2.91 -21.01 0.67
C TYR A 320 2.88 -20.26 -0.67
N ALA A 321 1.87 -20.55 -1.50
CA ALA A 321 1.69 -19.86 -2.77
C ALA A 321 0.20 -19.69 -3.11
N GLY A 322 -0.10 -18.66 -3.91
CA GLY A 322 -1.42 -18.45 -4.50
C GLY A 322 -2.21 -17.29 -3.90
N CYS A 323 -3.38 -17.04 -4.49
CA CYS A 323 -4.30 -15.98 -4.07
C CYS A 323 -5.69 -16.61 -3.89
N PRO A 324 -6.07 -17.12 -2.71
CA PRO A 324 -5.34 -17.06 -1.44
C PRO A 324 -4.21 -18.07 -1.35
N THR A 325 -3.31 -17.88 -0.38
CA THR A 325 -2.21 -18.79 -0.11
C THR A 325 -2.68 -20.20 0.25
N ARG A 326 -1.95 -21.20 -0.24
CA ARG A 326 -2.06 -22.61 0.18
C ARG A 326 -0.66 -23.20 0.38
N PRO A 327 -0.48 -24.14 1.32
CA PRO A 327 0.76 -24.89 1.43
C PRO A 327 1.09 -25.59 0.11
N PHE A 328 2.35 -25.52 -0.33
CA PHE A 328 2.82 -26.24 -1.51
C PHE A 328 4.21 -26.84 -1.27
N GLY A 329 4.54 -27.91 -2.00
CA GLY A 329 5.89 -28.50 -1.95
C GLY A 329 6.25 -29.18 -0.62
N ALA A 330 5.28 -29.75 0.09
CA ALA A 330 5.52 -30.56 1.30
C ALA A 330 6.31 -31.85 1.03
N ASP A 331 6.53 -32.22 -0.24
CA ASP A 331 7.35 -33.35 -0.65
C ASP A 331 8.69 -32.87 -1.22
N ALA A 332 9.71 -32.82 -0.35
CA ALA A 332 11.14 -33.07 -0.62
C ALA A 332 12.01 -32.40 0.46
N ARG A 333 12.23 -33.11 1.57
CA ARG A 333 13.51 -33.07 2.29
C ARG A 333 14.02 -34.49 2.42
#